data_AF-A0A7R9VYP6-F1
#
_entry.id   AF-A0A7R9VYP6-F1
#
_cell.length_a   1.000
_cell.length_b   1.000
_cell.length_c   1.000
_cell.angle_alpha   90.00
_cell.angle_beta   90.00
_cell.angle_gamma   90.00
#
_symmetry.space_group_name_H-M   'P 1'
#
loop_
_entity.id
_entity.type
_entity.pdbx_description
1 polymer ?
#
loop_
_entity_poly.entity_id
_entity_poly.type
_entity_poly.pdbx_seq_one_letter_code
_entity_poly.pdbx_strand_id
1 'polypeptide(L)'
;RRYVYLLPLRGASEEDTLMDVDAAVVNSLLQPLVGKRLDYTAMARDTAPGKACTCTLLVATATAVKLPPGPGSPSGVDVICIELIADRFLRRMVRILVSTLVQLAANHQETLRTTELGNMPGAWSPYEPAPADLLHLVNLCDRSLTAQL
;
A
#
# COMPACT_ATOMS: atom_id res chain seq x y z
N ARG A 1 9.30 -2.23 16.82
CA ARG A 1 9.87 -1.10 16.03
C ARG A 1 8.71 -0.33 15.40
N ARG A 2 8.86 0.97 15.11
CA ARG A 2 7.83 1.83 14.50
C ARG A 2 8.37 2.47 13.23
N TYR A 3 7.59 2.48 12.17
CA TYR A 3 7.84 3.20 10.93
C TYR A 3 6.64 4.05 10.58
N VAL A 4 6.89 5.23 10.03
CA VAL A 4 5.87 6.12 9.47
C VAL A 4 6.28 6.41 8.03
N TYR A 5 5.36 6.19 7.10
CA TYR A 5 5.53 6.46 5.68
C TYR A 5 4.54 7.53 5.27
N LEU A 6 5.02 8.62 4.66
CA LEU A 6 4.19 9.70 4.15
C LEU A 6 4.20 9.61 2.63
N LEU A 7 3.04 9.34 2.04
CA LEU A 7 2.84 9.32 0.60
C LEU A 7 2.06 10.59 0.22
N PRO A 8 2.54 11.47 -0.67
CA PRO A 8 1.72 12.57 -1.14
C PRO A 8 0.41 12.06 -1.77
N LEU A 9 -0.66 12.84 -1.73
CA LEU A 9 -1.94 12.55 -2.39
C LEU A 9 -2.07 13.28 -3.74
N ARG A 10 -1.28 14.34 -3.94
CA ARG A 10 -1.20 15.10 -5.20
C ARG A 10 0.25 15.48 -5.48
N GLY A 11 0.63 15.44 -6.75
CA GLY A 11 1.88 15.99 -7.23
C GLY A 11 1.96 17.49 -6.94
N ALA A 12 3.17 18.00 -6.69
CA ALA A 12 3.40 19.44 -6.60
C ALA A 12 3.30 20.13 -7.98
N SER A 13 3.19 19.35 -9.06
CA SER A 13 3.09 19.77 -10.46
C SER A 13 2.07 18.90 -11.23
N GLU A 14 1.52 19.43 -12.33
CA GLU A 14 0.53 18.76 -13.19
C GLU A 14 1.07 17.50 -13.92
N GLU A 15 2.40 17.32 -13.98
CA GLU A 15 3.05 16.16 -14.61
C GLU A 15 3.31 14.99 -13.65
N ASP A 16 3.26 15.23 -12.34
CA ASP A 16 3.32 14.17 -11.33
C ASP A 16 1.92 13.58 -11.17
N THR A 17 1.56 12.66 -12.08
CA THR A 17 0.33 11.85 -11.97
C THR A 17 0.46 10.94 -10.75
N LEU A 18 0.21 11.51 -9.58
CA LEU A 18 0.16 10.77 -8.34
C LEU A 18 -1.14 9.96 -8.33
N MET A 19 -1.01 8.68 -8.03
CA MET A 19 -2.12 7.72 -8.03
C MET A 19 -3.27 8.27 -7.16
N ASP A 20 -4.48 8.34 -7.72
CA ASP A 20 -5.70 8.71 -7.00
C ASP A 20 -6.07 7.59 -6.02
N VAL A 21 -5.38 7.56 -4.88
CA VAL A 21 -5.42 6.52 -3.87
C VAL A 21 -6.09 7.04 -2.61
N ASP A 22 -7.16 6.38 -2.19
CA ASP A 22 -7.86 6.70 -0.94
C ASP A 22 -7.16 6.07 0.28
N ALA A 23 -6.84 6.89 1.28
CA ALA A 23 -6.29 6.45 2.55
C ALA A 23 -7.19 5.42 3.27
N ALA A 24 -8.51 5.52 3.14
CA ALA A 24 -9.45 4.57 3.74
C ALA A 24 -9.34 3.17 3.10
N VAL A 25 -9.15 3.11 1.78
CA VAL A 25 -8.93 1.85 1.05
C VAL A 25 -7.59 1.24 1.44
N VAL A 26 -6.53 2.04 1.52
CA VAL A 26 -5.23 1.55 2.02
C VAL A 26 -5.36 1.03 3.46
N ASN A 27 -6.11 1.74 4.30
CA ASN A 27 -6.30 1.33 5.69
C ASN A 27 -7.08 0.01 5.79
N SER A 28 -8.11 -0.19 4.96
CA SER A 28 -8.89 -1.43 4.94
C SER A 28 -8.06 -2.63 4.47
N LEU A 29 -7.14 -2.43 3.52
CA LEU A 29 -6.19 -3.46 3.08
C LEU A 29 -5.13 -3.80 4.15
N LEU A 30 -4.83 -2.88 5.06
CA LEU A 30 -3.88 -3.11 6.17
C LEU A 30 -4.50 -3.91 7.33
N GLN A 31 -5.78 -3.69 7.64
CA GLN A 31 -6.42 -4.28 8.82
C GLN A 31 -6.29 -5.81 8.90
N PRO A 32 -6.44 -6.57 7.80
CA PRO A 32 -6.36 -8.02 7.88
C PRO A 32 -4.97 -8.57 8.22
N LEU A 33 -3.92 -7.73 8.22
CA LEU A 33 -2.54 -8.10 8.56
C LEU A 33 -2.21 -7.88 10.05
N VAL A 34 -2.99 -7.03 10.73
CA VAL A 34 -2.73 -6.64 12.12
C VAL A 34 -2.98 -7.81 13.07
N GLY A 35 -2.06 -8.02 14.00
CA GLY A 35 -2.11 -9.07 15.02
C GLY A 35 -1.79 -10.48 14.48
N LYS A 36 -1.64 -10.66 13.17
CA LYS A 36 -1.36 -11.96 12.56
C LYS A 36 0.13 -12.18 12.38
N ARG A 37 0.58 -13.37 12.76
CA ARG A 37 1.94 -13.83 12.49
C ARG A 37 2.00 -14.40 11.08
N LEU A 38 2.52 -13.63 10.13
CA LEU A 38 2.54 -13.97 8.71
C LEU A 38 3.97 -14.16 8.20
N ASP A 39 4.11 -14.90 7.11
CA ASP A 39 5.38 -15.01 6.37
C ASP A 39 5.50 -13.87 5.36
N TYR A 40 6.46 -12.98 5.59
CA TYR A 40 6.75 -11.83 4.73
C TYR A 40 7.93 -12.07 3.78
N THR A 41 8.27 -13.33 3.47
CA THR A 41 9.36 -13.66 2.53
C THR A 41 9.21 -12.92 1.19
N ALA A 42 8.00 -12.82 0.64
CA ALA A 42 7.75 -12.10 -0.62
C ALA A 42 8.05 -10.59 -0.52
N MET A 43 7.92 -10.02 0.68
CA MET A 43 8.22 -8.61 0.97
C MET A 43 9.67 -8.41 1.43
N ALA A 44 10.39 -9.49 1.70
CA ALA A 44 11.79 -9.45 2.09
C ALA A 44 12.67 -9.41 0.84
N ARG A 45 13.64 -8.49 0.81
CA ARG A 45 14.71 -8.51 -0.19
C ARG A 45 16.05 -8.52 0.53
N ASP A 46 17.04 -9.15 -0.08
CA ASP A 46 18.41 -9.25 0.45
C ASP A 46 18.48 -9.84 1.87
N THR A 47 17.51 -10.67 2.25
CA THR A 47 17.54 -11.34 3.56
C THR A 47 18.43 -12.58 3.45
N ALA A 48 19.41 -12.70 4.35
CA ALA A 48 20.33 -13.82 4.34
C ALA A 48 19.57 -15.16 4.43
N PRO A 49 20.03 -16.21 3.71
CA PRO A 49 19.40 -17.53 3.75
C PRO A 49 19.26 -18.06 5.19
N GLY A 50 18.16 -18.75 5.48
CA GLY A 50 17.92 -19.38 6.79
C GLY A 50 17.45 -18.45 7.90
N LYS A 51 17.25 -17.15 7.64
CA LYS A 51 16.58 -16.26 8.60
C LYS A 51 15.07 -16.43 8.51
N ALA A 52 14.40 -16.54 9.67
CA ALA A 52 12.95 -16.54 9.69
C ALA A 52 12.42 -15.24 9.07
N CYS A 53 11.46 -15.36 8.15
CA CYS A 53 10.76 -14.24 7.50
C CYS A 53 9.38 -13.98 8.12
N THR A 54 9.07 -14.66 9.22
CA THR A 54 7.82 -14.43 9.94
C THR A 54 7.93 -13.20 10.85
N CYS A 55 6.90 -12.36 10.82
CA CYS A 55 6.73 -11.23 11.74
C CYS A 55 5.25 -10.91 11.95
N THR A 56 4.98 -10.05 12.92
CA THR A 56 3.63 -9.65 13.32
C THR A 56 3.54 -8.13 13.31
N LEU A 57 2.66 -7.58 12.47
CA LEU A 57 2.29 -6.18 12.56
C LEU A 57 1.37 -6.00 13.77
N LEU A 58 1.83 -5.27 14.77
CA LEU A 58 1.08 -4.97 16.00
C LEU A 58 0.10 -3.81 15.78
N VAL A 59 0.50 -2.83 14.97
CA VAL A 59 -0.33 -1.70 14.54
C VAL A 59 -0.06 -1.46 13.07
N ALA A 60 -1.11 -1.29 12.28
CA ALA A 60 -1.02 -0.80 10.92
C ALA A 60 -2.21 0.08 10.59
N THR A 61 -1.95 1.35 10.31
CA THR A 61 -3.01 2.33 10.04
C THR A 61 -2.62 3.23 8.88
N ALA A 62 -3.57 3.58 8.02
CA ALA A 62 -3.41 4.61 7.01
C ALA A 62 -4.45 5.72 7.24
N THR A 63 -4.00 6.98 7.18
CA THR A 63 -4.85 8.15 7.43
C THR A 63 -4.50 9.27 6.46
N ALA A 64 -5.50 9.99 5.95
CA ALA A 64 -5.27 11.22 5.21
C ALA A 64 -4.89 12.34 6.19
N VAL A 65 -3.78 13.01 5.95
CA VAL A 65 -3.22 14.06 6.81
C VAL A 65 -2.80 15.23 5.93
N LYS A 66 -3.07 16.45 6.39
CA LYS A 66 -2.53 17.66 5.76
C LYS A 66 -1.28 18.11 6.51
N LEU A 67 -0.13 18.08 5.84
CA LEU A 67 1.11 18.62 6.38
C LEU A 67 1.07 20.15 6.35
N PRO A 68 1.65 20.81 7.37
CA PRO A 68 1.68 22.27 7.42
C PRO A 68 2.49 22.85 6.24
N PRO A 69 2.23 24.10 5.85
CA PRO A 69 3.04 24.81 4.87
C PRO A 69 4.53 24.79 5.21
N GLY A 70 5.36 24.64 4.18
CA GLY A 70 6.81 24.63 4.29
C GLY A 70 7.47 25.41 3.15
N PRO A 71 8.80 25.56 3.18
CA PRO A 71 9.55 26.36 2.20
C PRO A 71 9.42 25.87 0.74
N GLY A 72 8.87 24.67 0.51
CA GLY A 72 8.56 24.14 -0.82
C GLY A 72 7.07 23.93 -1.13
N SER A 73 6.16 24.20 -0.18
CA SER A 73 4.71 24.13 -0.41
C SER A 73 3.99 25.13 0.51
N PRO A 74 3.60 26.31 -0.01
CA PRO A 74 2.98 27.37 0.79
C PRO A 74 1.54 27.06 1.23
N SER A 75 0.88 26.10 0.60
CA SER A 75 -0.49 25.66 0.90
C SER A 75 -0.57 24.44 1.81
N GLY A 76 0.57 23.85 2.17
CA GLY A 76 0.65 22.53 2.80
C GLY A 76 0.49 21.40 1.78
N VAL A 77 0.73 20.17 2.20
CA VAL A 77 0.67 18.99 1.32
C VAL A 77 -0.26 17.97 1.92
N ASP A 78 -1.28 17.57 1.16
CA ASP A 78 -2.13 16.43 1.53
C ASP A 78 -1.35 15.14 1.31
N VAL A 79 -1.25 14.31 2.34
CA VAL A 79 -0.50 13.05 2.35
C VAL A 79 -1.32 11.92 2.96
N ILE A 80 -1.07 10.69 2.54
CA ILE A 80 -1.43 9.49 3.29
C ILE A 80 -0.30 9.20 4.28
N CYS A 81 -0.64 9.22 5.56
CA CYS A 81 0.23 8.78 6.63
C CYS A 81 -0.04 7.31 6.96
N ILE A 82 0.94 6.45 6.66
CA ILE A 82 0.92 5.03 6.98
C ILE A 82 1.83 4.78 8.18
N GLU A 83 1.24 4.38 9.29
CA GLU A 83 1.96 4.01 10.50
C GLU A 83 1.99 2.49 10.65
N LEU A 84 3.19 1.95 10.87
CA LEU A 84 3.43 0.51 11.07
C LEU A 84 4.24 0.28 12.34
N ILE A 85 3.72 -0.56 13.23
CA ILE A 85 4.44 -1.08 14.38
C ILE A 85 4.48 -2.60 14.27
N ALA A 86 5.66 -3.19 14.45
CA ALA A 86 5.84 -4.63 14.40
C ALA A 86 6.84 -5.12 15.46
N ASP A 87 6.76 -6.40 15.79
CA ASP A 87 7.78 -7.12 16.57
C ASP A 87 9.16 -7.01 15.91
N ARG A 88 9.20 -7.12 14.57
CA ARG A 88 10.39 -6.94 13.74
C ARG A 88 10.02 -6.57 12.30
N PHE A 89 10.99 -6.03 11.56
CA PHE A 89 10.86 -5.77 10.12
C PHE A 89 12.02 -6.39 9.37
N LEU A 90 11.74 -6.97 8.20
CA LEU A 90 12.75 -7.51 7.30
C LEU A 90 13.36 -6.39 6.44
N ARG A 91 14.53 -6.66 5.85
CA ARG A 91 15.19 -5.71 4.95
C ARG A 91 14.26 -5.42 3.77
N ARG A 92 14.02 -4.12 3.52
CA ARG A 92 13.12 -3.57 2.47
C ARG A 92 11.62 -3.90 2.61
N MET A 93 11.20 -4.69 3.59
CA MET A 93 9.80 -5.08 3.84
C MET A 93 8.81 -3.92 3.80
N VAL A 94 9.08 -2.87 4.58
CA VAL A 94 8.15 -1.73 4.71
C VAL A 94 7.88 -1.08 3.35
N ARG A 95 8.92 -0.87 2.54
CA ARG A 95 8.79 -0.22 1.24
C ARG A 95 8.00 -1.07 0.26
N ILE A 96 8.25 -2.37 0.22
CA ILE A 96 7.57 -3.29 -0.69
C ILE A 96 6.10 -3.42 -0.26
N LEU A 97 5.85 -3.61 1.04
CA LEU A 97 4.48 -3.67 1.58
C LEU A 97 3.67 -2.42 1.22
N VAL A 98 4.21 -1.23 1.48
CA VAL A 98 3.53 0.04 1.17
C VAL A 98 3.29 0.17 -0.33
N SER A 99 4.30 -0.11 -1.16
CA SER A 99 4.15 -0.05 -2.63
C SER A 99 3.06 -0.98 -3.13
N THR A 100 3.01 -2.22 -2.63
CA THR A 100 1.99 -3.21 -3.01
C THR A 100 0.60 -2.74 -2.59
N LEU A 101 0.43 -2.23 -1.37
CA LEU A 101 -0.86 -1.74 -0.89
C LEU A 101 -1.39 -0.56 -1.69
N VAL A 102 -0.51 0.38 -2.05
CA VAL A 102 -0.85 1.55 -2.87
C VAL A 102 -1.29 1.12 -4.27
N GLN A 103 -0.56 0.19 -4.89
CA GLN A 103 -0.95 -0.36 -6.20
C GLN A 103 -2.27 -1.11 -6.13
N LEU A 104 -2.49 -1.92 -5.09
CA LEU A 104 -3.76 -2.61 -4.88
C LEU A 104 -4.93 -1.64 -4.69
N ALA A 105 -4.73 -0.57 -3.92
CA ALA A 105 -5.75 0.45 -3.73
C ALA A 105 -6.08 1.19 -5.04
N ALA A 106 -5.06 1.56 -5.83
CA ALA A 106 -5.25 2.19 -7.14
C ALA A 106 -6.09 1.30 -8.08
N ASN A 107 -5.74 0.01 -8.19
CA ASN A 107 -6.45 -0.96 -9.02
C ASN A 107 -7.90 -1.19 -8.53
N HIS A 108 -8.12 -1.19 -7.21
CA HIS A 108 -9.45 -1.32 -6.63
C HIS A 108 -10.36 -0.15 -7.04
N GLN A 109 -9.83 1.07 -6.99
CA GLN A 109 -10.58 2.26 -7.41
C GLN A 109 -10.84 2.30 -8.92
N GLU A 110 -9.90 1.85 -9.75
CA GLU A 110 -10.10 1.72 -11.20
C GLU A 110 -11.22 0.73 -11.56
N THR A 111 -11.27 -0.40 -10.85
CA THR A 111 -12.31 -1.42 -11.03
C THR A 111 -13.69 -0.87 -10.67
N LEU A 112 -13.80 -0.11 -9.57
CA LEU A 112 -15.06 0.53 -9.17
C LEU A 112 -15.52 1.56 -10.21
N ARG A 113 -14.62 2.45 -10.67
CA ARG A 113 -14.93 3.45 -11.71
C ARG A 113 -15.41 2.81 -13.02
N THR A 114 -14.82 1.69 -13.41
CA THR A 114 -15.21 0.95 -14.63
C THR A 114 -16.55 0.23 -14.45
N THR A 115 -16.82 -0.30 -13.25
CA THR A 115 -18.09 -0.97 -12.92
C THR A 115 -19.27 0.01 -12.93
N GLU A 116 -19.07 1.24 -12.45
CA GLU A 116 -20.09 2.30 -12.53
C GLU A 116 -20.43 2.72 -13.97
N LEU A 117 -19.48 2.59 -14.90
CA LEU A 117 -19.70 2.86 -16.33
C LEU A 117 -20.38 1.69 -17.07
N GLY A 118 -20.31 0.48 -16.50
CA GLY A 118 -20.75 -0.78 -17.10
C GLY A 118 -22.04 -1.34 -16.53
N ASN A 119 -23.04 -0.52 -16.21
CA ASN A 119 -24.35 -0.97 -15.68
C ASN A 119 -25.17 -1.73 -16.76
N MET A 120 -24.74 -2.94 -17.09
CA MET A 120 -25.48 -3.94 -17.85
C MET A 120 -26.10 -4.94 -16.84
N PRO A 121 -27.42 -5.18 -16.86
CA PRO A 121 -28.05 -6.10 -15.94
C PRO A 121 -27.63 -7.54 -16.28
N GLY A 122 -26.81 -8.15 -15.41
CA GLY A 122 -26.40 -9.55 -15.53
C GLY A 122 -24.94 -9.86 -15.14
N ALA A 123 -24.11 -8.88 -14.81
CA ALA A 123 -22.71 -9.11 -14.45
C ALA A 123 -22.55 -9.49 -12.97
N TRP A 124 -21.83 -10.58 -12.73
CA TRP A 124 -21.39 -11.14 -11.45
C TRP A 124 -20.75 -10.05 -10.56
N SER A 125 -21.23 -9.89 -9.31
CA SER A 125 -20.72 -8.88 -8.35
C SER A 125 -19.29 -9.20 -7.93
N PRO A 126 -18.29 -8.37 -8.27
CA PRO A 126 -16.90 -8.65 -7.94
C PRO A 126 -16.52 -7.92 -6.64
N TYR A 127 -16.56 -8.63 -5.51
CA TYR A 127 -15.79 -8.38 -4.27
C TYR A 127 -16.54 -7.93 -3.00
N GLU A 128 -16.61 -8.89 -2.06
CA GLU A 128 -16.22 -8.65 -0.67
C GLU A 128 -14.75 -8.19 -0.61
N PRO A 129 -14.34 -7.31 0.33
CA PRO A 129 -12.96 -6.85 0.45
C PRO A 129 -12.00 -8.04 0.45
N ALA A 130 -10.95 -7.96 -0.38
CA ALA A 130 -10.04 -9.08 -0.62
C ALA A 130 -9.67 -9.75 0.71
N PRO A 131 -10.04 -11.04 0.93
CA PRO A 131 -9.69 -11.72 2.15
C PRO A 131 -8.18 -11.63 2.37
N ALA A 132 -7.75 -11.42 3.62
CA ALA A 132 -6.34 -11.33 4.03
C ALA A 132 -5.44 -12.38 3.37
N ASP A 133 -6.03 -13.56 3.12
CA ASP A 133 -5.41 -14.74 2.56
C ASP A 133 -4.95 -14.55 1.09
N LEU A 134 -5.49 -13.58 0.36
CA LEU A 134 -5.04 -13.20 -0.99
C LEU A 134 -3.79 -12.29 -0.98
N LEU A 135 -3.41 -11.70 0.17
CA LEU A 135 -2.15 -10.96 0.27
C LEU A 135 -0.92 -11.90 0.14
N HIS A 136 -1.14 -13.22 0.21
CA HIS A 136 -0.14 -14.23 -0.09
C HIS A 136 0.18 -14.39 -1.59
N LEU A 137 -0.58 -13.77 -2.52
CA LEU A 137 -0.49 -14.09 -3.95
C LEU A 137 -0.24 -12.92 -4.92
N VAL A 138 -0.19 -11.66 -4.47
CA VAL A 138 0.21 -10.55 -5.34
C VAL A 138 1.73 -10.38 -5.31
N ASN A 139 2.40 -11.41 -5.79
CA ASN A 139 3.76 -11.33 -6.31
C ASN A 139 3.64 -10.98 -7.81
N LEU A 140 3.34 -9.72 -8.11
CA LEU A 140 3.72 -9.18 -9.42
C LEU A 140 5.22 -8.92 -9.37
N CYS A 141 5.95 -10.01 -9.61
CA CYS A 141 7.30 -9.99 -10.10
C CYS A 141 7.26 -9.37 -11.50
N ASP A 142 7.09 -8.05 -11.59
CA ASP A 142 7.38 -7.34 -12.83
C ASP A 142 8.89 -7.10 -12.88
N ARG A 143 9.58 -7.96 -13.64
CA ARG A 143 11.02 -7.90 -13.93
C ARG A 143 11.34 -6.84 -15.00
N SER A 144 10.64 -5.71 -15.06
CA SER A 144 10.80 -4.75 -16.16
C SER A 144 11.28 -3.34 -15.79
N LEU A 145 11.71 -3.07 -14.55
CA LEU A 145 12.23 -1.75 -14.17
C LEU A 145 13.53 -1.80 -13.35
N THR A 146 14.40 -2.76 -13.66
CA THR A 146 15.85 -2.62 -13.45
C THR A 146 16.52 -2.34 -14.78
N ALA A 147 16.29 -1.15 -15.31
CA ALA A 147 17.21 -0.50 -16.22
C ALA A 147 17.38 0.94 -15.72
N GLN A 148 18.62 1.25 -15.36
CA GLN A 148 19.14 2.58 -15.02
C GLN A 148 18.75 3.12 -13.63
N LEU A 149 19.60 2.80 -12.64
CA LEU A 149 20.43 3.76 -11.90
C LEU A 149 21.61 3.01 -11.26
#